data_AF-A0A7J4XLY6-F1
#
_entry.id   AF-A0A7J4XLY6-F1
#
_cell.length_a   1.000
_cell.length_b   1.000
_cell.length_c   1.000
_cell.angle_alpha   90.00
_cell.angle_beta   90.00
_cell.angle_gamma   90.00
#
_symmetry.space_group_name_H-M   'P 1'
#
loop_
_entity.id
_entity.type
_entity.pdbx_description
1 polymer ?
#
loop_
_entity_poly.entity_id
_entity_poly.type
_entity_poly.pdbx_seq_one_letter_code
_entity_poly.pdbx_strand_id
1 'polypeptide(L)'
;MTNFSICTAIANLPVSLLTSEIIKAGVEEGNIRLLDCLPTEYMTMENIQSILRKNGNSWSSFSLSSLPVAKRSQEVCDIAVEKDIDNLPEVPYALRNQKMLKELMGSLKNHMHYLVLIPPCCWNVEAVYKGIRNLFAGNSSYDYRRGRYNHYSSSEYEKRSALEKTQVLLSFVPRAIKNRAFYRGLLSLSGLSVEAAIELIPKCHKQGEYHKLLAMQSPELVSVDKYTLDMFMAVLGPKSKINVYHFPAKSDILAKMKTVMNDALADLIIAKTPLYFNDLPKDYQTVPRLLQVLDNCKDKPNFYHFVQGVDKSLLTRTVCKKFVKQTTTYPKFPQEIWNEAFVKHCFEHDKTYSWFEQMPRRLQTPEIVSAALEHSLRNIEYAEPKFVTYEVACKLNLVINKDSYMKGLKEYIPAVYYENFQEMTGLPVEFMGGECSFSQLRENRQNFSYCLLGHTCIGFYEKESYPSKYGLLIVTRRTPMSIRPQVIFNRAIGTYHKTWLEKMIADYDSSFVKPTVGKDLKEYQTNSYYNVKYLETIAGQKVYANLLMGEPVCYVARTSDGLTYRSTHEKMVNALQ
;
A
#
# COMPACT_ATOMS: atom_id res chain seq x y z
N MET A 1 -28.95 -30.66 46.99
CA MET A 1 -30.10 -30.08 47.72
C MET A 1 -30.72 -29.04 46.81
N THR A 2 -31.94 -29.28 46.33
CA THR A 2 -32.72 -28.27 45.60
C THR A 2 -33.07 -27.16 46.58
N ASN A 3 -32.57 -25.96 46.31
CA ASN A 3 -32.83 -24.78 47.14
C ASN A 3 -34.25 -24.30 46.81
N PHE A 4 -35.23 -24.69 47.63
CA PHE A 4 -36.63 -24.27 47.44
C PHE A 4 -36.79 -22.84 47.96
N SER A 5 -37.18 -21.94 47.07
CA SER A 5 -37.47 -20.54 47.40
C SER A 5 -38.71 -20.43 48.29
N ILE A 6 -38.68 -19.54 49.29
CA ILE A 6 -39.82 -19.28 50.18
C ILE A 6 -41.02 -18.77 49.37
N CYS A 7 -40.77 -17.98 48.32
CA CYS A 7 -41.77 -17.57 47.33
C CYS A 7 -42.50 -18.76 46.69
N THR A 8 -41.80 -19.86 46.38
CA THR A 8 -42.41 -21.07 45.83
C THR A 8 -43.28 -21.77 46.88
N ALA A 9 -42.86 -21.79 48.14
CA ALA A 9 -43.67 -22.35 49.23
C ALA A 9 -44.96 -21.54 49.43
N ILE A 10 -44.86 -20.20 49.48
CA ILE A 10 -46.01 -19.29 49.62
C ILE A 10 -47.01 -19.49 48.48
N ALA A 11 -46.53 -19.62 47.22
CA ALA A 11 -47.40 -19.81 46.06
C ALA A 11 -48.22 -21.12 46.10
N ASN A 12 -47.79 -22.13 46.87
CA ASN A 12 -48.45 -23.45 46.94
C ASN A 12 -49.24 -23.67 48.24
N LEU A 13 -49.17 -22.74 49.20
CA LEU A 13 -49.88 -22.87 50.48
C LEU A 13 -51.28 -22.25 50.39
N PRO A 14 -52.32 -22.90 50.96
CA PRO A 14 -53.61 -22.27 51.19
C PRO A 14 -53.46 -21.02 52.06
N VAL A 15 -54.24 -19.98 51.76
CA VAL A 15 -54.21 -18.69 52.51
C VAL A 15 -54.38 -18.89 54.01
N SER A 16 -55.22 -19.86 54.43
CA SER A 16 -55.44 -20.18 55.85
C SER A 16 -54.21 -20.70 56.60
N LEU A 17 -53.16 -21.11 55.90
CA LEU A 17 -51.90 -21.61 56.47
C LEU A 17 -50.75 -20.60 56.37
N LEU A 18 -50.98 -19.43 55.75
CA LEU A 18 -49.99 -18.37 55.68
C LEU A 18 -50.00 -17.57 56.97
N THR A 19 -48.88 -17.61 57.71
CA THR A 19 -48.69 -16.79 58.91
C THR A 19 -47.88 -15.53 58.58
N SER A 20 -47.97 -14.51 59.43
CA SER A 20 -47.21 -13.27 59.30
C SER A 20 -45.69 -13.51 59.24
N GLU A 21 -45.17 -14.53 59.92
CA GLU A 21 -43.77 -14.92 59.92
C GLU A 21 -43.34 -15.50 58.57
N ILE A 22 -44.17 -16.35 57.95
CA ILE A 22 -43.90 -16.93 56.63
C ILE A 22 -43.87 -15.81 55.58
N ILE A 23 -44.84 -14.89 55.64
CA ILE A 23 -44.89 -13.74 54.74
C ILE A 23 -43.68 -12.83 54.92
N LYS A 24 -43.30 -12.53 56.17
CA LYS A 24 -42.11 -11.72 56.46
C LYS A 24 -40.84 -12.38 55.90
N ALA A 25 -40.70 -13.70 56.05
CA ALA A 25 -39.58 -14.44 55.48
C ALA A 25 -39.56 -14.39 53.95
N GLY A 26 -40.73 -14.46 53.29
CA GLY A 26 -40.85 -14.28 51.84
C GLY A 26 -40.51 -12.86 51.36
N VAL A 27 -41.00 -11.84 52.06
CA VAL A 27 -40.62 -10.43 51.80
C VAL A 27 -39.11 -10.23 52.01
N GLU A 28 -38.54 -10.90 53.00
CA GLU A 28 -37.10 -10.84 53.27
C GLU A 28 -36.25 -11.49 52.18
N GLU A 29 -36.73 -12.58 51.58
CA GLU A 29 -36.12 -13.25 50.42
C GLU A 29 -36.03 -12.32 49.20
N GLY A 30 -36.97 -11.38 49.04
CA GLY A 30 -36.90 -10.35 48.00
C GLY A 30 -37.09 -10.86 46.57
N ASN A 31 -37.72 -12.02 46.38
CA ASN A 31 -38.09 -12.54 45.07
C ASN A 31 -39.31 -11.78 44.53
N ILE A 32 -39.16 -11.04 43.43
CA ILE A 32 -40.22 -10.17 42.88
C ILE A 32 -41.49 -10.92 42.46
N ARG A 33 -41.38 -12.20 42.10
CA ARG A 33 -42.53 -13.05 41.76
C ARG A 33 -43.47 -13.27 42.95
N LEU A 34 -43.02 -12.97 44.16
CA LEU A 34 -43.87 -13.01 45.35
C LEU A 34 -45.07 -12.05 45.20
N LEU A 35 -44.93 -10.97 44.43
CA LEU A 35 -46.02 -10.03 44.14
C LEU A 35 -47.18 -10.67 43.36
N ASP A 36 -46.94 -11.80 42.66
CA ASP A 36 -47.97 -12.51 41.90
C ASP A 36 -48.80 -13.47 42.75
N CYS A 37 -48.29 -13.88 43.92
CA CYS A 37 -48.93 -14.87 44.78
C CYS A 37 -49.21 -14.38 46.21
N LEU A 38 -48.86 -13.13 46.53
CA LEU A 38 -49.18 -12.51 47.82
C LEU A 38 -50.70 -12.36 48.00
N PRO A 39 -51.27 -12.86 49.10
CA PRO A 39 -52.68 -12.60 49.42
C PRO A 39 -52.93 -11.10 49.64
N THR A 40 -54.13 -10.64 49.29
CA THR A 40 -54.53 -9.22 49.37
C THR A 40 -54.30 -8.59 50.75
N GLU A 41 -54.50 -9.35 51.82
CA GLU A 41 -54.32 -8.90 53.21
C GLU A 41 -52.86 -8.55 53.56
N TYR A 42 -51.89 -9.16 52.87
CA TYR A 42 -50.46 -8.93 53.07
C TYR A 42 -49.84 -8.01 52.02
N MET A 43 -50.65 -7.54 51.05
CA MET A 43 -50.24 -6.67 49.95
C MET A 43 -50.19 -5.20 50.37
N THR A 44 -49.41 -4.92 51.42
CA THR A 44 -49.18 -3.57 51.95
C THR A 44 -48.12 -2.84 51.12
N MET A 45 -48.15 -1.49 51.15
CA MET A 45 -47.17 -0.70 50.38
C MET A 45 -45.73 -0.92 50.88
N GLU A 46 -45.56 -1.12 52.18
CA GLU A 46 -44.26 -1.41 52.80
C GLU A 46 -43.68 -2.74 52.30
N ASN A 47 -44.51 -3.79 52.23
CA ASN A 47 -44.09 -5.10 51.73
C ASN A 47 -43.71 -5.01 50.24
N ILE A 48 -44.53 -4.34 49.42
CA ILE A 48 -44.25 -4.15 47.98
C ILE A 48 -42.91 -3.43 47.79
N GLN A 49 -42.69 -2.31 48.49
CA GLN A 49 -41.44 -1.55 48.35
C GLN A 49 -40.23 -2.33 48.86
N SER A 50 -40.36 -3.10 49.94
CA SER A 50 -39.31 -3.96 50.47
C SER A 50 -38.86 -5.00 49.44
N ILE A 51 -39.82 -5.66 48.78
CA ILE A 51 -39.56 -6.63 47.72
C ILE A 51 -38.85 -5.96 46.53
N LEU A 52 -39.39 -4.84 46.04
CA LEU A 52 -38.84 -4.14 44.87
C LEU A 52 -37.40 -3.65 45.11
N ARG A 53 -37.10 -3.09 46.29
CA ARG A 53 -35.74 -2.63 46.64
C ARG A 53 -34.72 -3.77 46.69
N LYS A 54 -35.12 -4.93 47.20
CA LYS A 54 -34.24 -6.11 47.27
C LYS A 54 -34.03 -6.79 45.92
N ASN A 55 -34.93 -6.55 44.95
CA ASN A 55 -34.91 -7.20 43.64
C ASN A 55 -34.23 -6.38 42.52
N GLY A 56 -33.62 -5.22 42.82
CA GLY A 56 -33.13 -4.27 41.81
C GLY A 56 -32.36 -4.88 40.62
N ASN A 57 -31.56 -5.93 40.84
CA ASN A 57 -30.69 -6.54 39.81
C ASN A 57 -31.22 -7.85 39.18
N SER A 58 -32.44 -8.31 39.49
CA SER A 58 -32.98 -9.55 38.91
C SER A 58 -33.51 -9.36 37.49
N TRP A 59 -33.50 -10.41 36.67
CA TRP A 59 -34.16 -10.46 35.36
C TRP A 59 -35.64 -10.83 35.45
N SER A 60 -36.10 -11.25 36.64
CA SER A 60 -37.49 -11.63 36.89
C SER A 60 -38.41 -10.41 36.85
N SER A 61 -39.58 -10.59 36.25
CA SER A 61 -40.70 -9.63 36.31
C SER A 61 -41.83 -10.17 37.20
N PHE A 62 -42.86 -9.36 37.37
CA PHE A 62 -44.13 -9.68 38.02
C PHE A 62 -45.28 -9.08 37.20
N SER A 63 -46.49 -9.59 37.40
CA SER A 63 -47.69 -9.09 36.73
C SER A 63 -48.32 -7.96 37.53
N LEU A 64 -48.39 -6.77 36.93
CA LEU A 64 -48.99 -5.59 37.55
C LEU A 64 -50.50 -5.78 37.80
N SER A 65 -51.15 -6.67 37.04
CA SER A 65 -52.56 -7.02 37.23
C SER A 65 -52.84 -7.70 38.59
N SER A 66 -51.83 -8.38 39.15
CA SER A 66 -51.90 -9.03 40.47
C SER A 66 -52.04 -8.03 41.62
N LEU A 67 -51.65 -6.77 41.40
CA LEU A 67 -51.75 -5.71 42.40
C LEU A 67 -53.07 -4.93 42.28
N PRO A 68 -53.77 -4.64 43.40
CA PRO A 68 -54.88 -3.71 43.42
C PRO A 68 -54.48 -2.34 42.88
N VAL A 69 -55.36 -1.70 42.11
CA VAL A 69 -55.09 -0.40 41.45
C VAL A 69 -54.61 0.66 42.44
N ALA A 70 -55.16 0.69 43.66
CA ALA A 70 -54.77 1.61 44.72
C ALA A 70 -53.30 1.46 45.21
N LYS A 71 -52.65 0.34 44.88
CA LYS A 71 -51.24 0.04 45.23
C LYS A 71 -50.27 0.20 44.06
N ARG A 72 -50.78 0.47 42.85
CA ARG A 72 -49.98 0.70 41.64
C ARG A 72 -49.42 2.13 41.64
N SER A 73 -48.47 2.42 42.53
CA SER A 73 -47.80 3.73 42.57
C SER A 73 -46.93 3.97 41.32
N GLN A 74 -46.48 5.21 41.11
CA GLN A 74 -45.58 5.54 39.99
C GLN A 74 -44.31 4.67 39.99
N GLU A 75 -43.69 4.48 41.15
CA GLU A 75 -42.48 3.66 41.33
C GLU A 75 -42.73 2.20 40.95
N VAL A 76 -43.85 1.63 41.42
CA VAL A 76 -44.24 0.25 41.12
C VAL A 76 -44.49 0.07 39.63
N CYS A 77 -45.20 1.01 39.00
CA CYS A 77 -45.49 0.96 37.57
C CYS A 77 -44.23 1.13 36.71
N ASP A 78 -43.33 2.06 37.08
CA ASP A 78 -42.05 2.26 36.38
C ASP A 78 -41.24 0.96 36.35
N ILE A 79 -41.09 0.30 37.51
CA ILE A 79 -40.33 -0.96 37.63
C ILE A 79 -41.04 -2.10 36.88
N ALA A 80 -42.36 -2.21 36.98
CA ALA A 80 -43.12 -3.24 36.29
C ALA A 80 -42.91 -3.18 34.77
N VAL A 81 -42.99 -1.97 34.18
CA VAL A 81 -42.80 -1.74 32.74
C VAL A 81 -41.34 -1.91 32.31
N GLU A 82 -40.39 -1.49 33.15
CA GLU A 82 -38.96 -1.68 32.90
C GLU A 82 -38.58 -3.17 32.83
N LYS A 83 -39.15 -4.00 33.72
CA LYS A 83 -38.91 -5.45 33.73
C LYS A 83 -39.67 -6.17 32.63
N ASP A 84 -40.91 -5.75 32.35
CA ASP A 84 -41.75 -6.33 31.31
C ASP A 84 -42.75 -5.31 30.74
N ILE A 85 -42.60 -5.02 29.46
CA ILE A 85 -43.44 -4.04 28.76
C ILE A 85 -44.92 -4.46 28.67
N ASP A 86 -45.22 -5.75 28.80
CA ASP A 86 -46.59 -6.26 28.82
C ASP A 86 -47.39 -5.81 30.04
N ASN A 87 -46.74 -5.21 31.05
CA ASN A 87 -47.42 -4.53 32.16
C ASN A 87 -48.01 -3.16 31.79
N LEU A 88 -47.63 -2.56 30.65
CA LEU A 88 -48.06 -1.22 30.27
C LEU A 88 -49.60 -1.01 30.19
N PRO A 89 -50.41 -1.96 29.67
CA PRO A 89 -51.87 -1.86 29.69
C PRO A 89 -52.46 -1.67 31.09
N GLU A 90 -51.84 -2.29 32.09
CA GLU A 90 -52.27 -2.28 33.50
C GLU A 90 -51.88 -1.00 34.25
N VAL A 91 -51.01 -0.17 33.67
CA VAL A 91 -50.62 1.11 34.25
C VAL A 91 -51.77 2.13 34.10
N PRO A 92 -52.24 2.74 35.20
CA PRO A 92 -53.21 3.83 35.14
C PRO A 92 -52.75 4.96 34.21
N TYR A 93 -53.63 5.47 33.36
CA TYR A 93 -53.29 6.46 32.32
C TYR A 93 -52.53 7.68 32.86
N ALA A 94 -52.90 8.18 34.05
CA ALA A 94 -52.27 9.33 34.70
C ALA A 94 -50.83 9.09 35.17
N LEU A 95 -50.41 7.83 35.33
CA LEU A 95 -49.06 7.43 35.76
C LEU A 95 -48.15 7.04 34.58
N ARG A 96 -48.67 7.04 33.35
CA ARG A 96 -47.87 6.77 32.16
C ARG A 96 -46.95 7.96 31.89
N ASN A 97 -45.66 7.68 31.65
CA ASN A 97 -44.63 8.71 31.57
C ASN A 97 -43.61 8.46 30.43
N GLN A 98 -42.63 9.36 30.32
CA GLN A 98 -41.60 9.29 29.28
C GLN A 98 -40.66 8.08 29.40
N LYS A 99 -40.44 7.55 30.61
CA LYS A 99 -39.61 6.35 30.80
C LYS A 99 -40.27 5.13 30.20
N MET A 100 -41.56 4.94 30.49
CA MET A 100 -42.37 3.86 29.90
C MET A 100 -42.41 3.94 28.38
N LEU A 101 -42.51 5.15 27.82
CA LEU A 101 -42.38 5.36 26.38
C LEU A 101 -41.00 4.90 25.87
N LYS A 102 -39.92 5.25 26.55
CA LYS A 102 -38.56 4.84 26.16
C LYS A 102 -38.40 3.32 26.20
N GLU A 103 -39.03 2.63 27.14
CA GLU A 103 -39.05 1.16 27.20
C GLU A 103 -39.84 0.56 26.03
N LEU A 104 -41.05 1.07 25.77
CA LEU A 104 -41.84 0.66 24.60
C LEU A 104 -41.06 0.85 23.29
N MET A 105 -40.37 1.98 23.13
CA MET A 105 -39.56 2.27 21.94
C MET A 105 -38.34 1.34 21.80
N GLY A 106 -37.88 0.72 22.90
CA GLY A 106 -36.81 -0.28 22.89
C GLY A 106 -37.24 -1.67 22.44
N SER A 107 -38.54 -1.98 22.50
CA SER A 107 -39.12 -3.29 22.15
C SER A 107 -40.24 -3.16 21.10
N LEU A 108 -40.32 -2.02 20.42
CA LEU A 108 -41.45 -1.61 19.59
C LEU A 108 -41.81 -2.61 18.49
N LYS A 109 -40.81 -3.30 17.91
CA LYS A 109 -41.00 -4.29 16.84
C LYS A 109 -42.07 -5.35 17.16
N ASN A 110 -42.23 -5.69 18.44
CA ASN A 110 -43.17 -6.70 18.93
C ASN A 110 -44.37 -6.10 19.69
N HIS A 111 -44.37 -4.80 20.00
CA HIS A 111 -45.34 -4.17 20.90
C HIS A 111 -46.03 -2.93 20.31
N MET A 112 -46.14 -2.85 18.98
CA MET A 112 -46.74 -1.71 18.30
C MET A 112 -48.19 -1.41 18.71
N HIS A 113 -48.96 -2.43 19.11
CA HIS A 113 -50.34 -2.26 19.57
C HIS A 113 -50.43 -1.43 20.86
N TYR A 114 -49.36 -1.30 21.64
CA TYR A 114 -49.35 -0.47 22.85
C TYR A 114 -49.15 1.03 22.58
N LEU A 115 -48.89 1.46 21.35
CA LEU A 115 -48.74 2.88 21.02
C LEU A 115 -49.98 3.71 21.40
N VAL A 116 -51.17 3.12 21.30
CA VAL A 116 -52.45 3.77 21.67
C VAL A 116 -52.54 4.11 23.16
N LEU A 117 -51.73 3.45 23.99
CA LEU A 117 -51.76 3.61 25.45
C LEU A 117 -50.96 4.83 25.90
N ILE A 118 -50.10 5.41 25.05
CA ILE A 118 -49.17 6.46 25.45
C ILE A 118 -49.83 7.84 25.42
N PRO A 119 -49.87 8.58 26.55
CA PRO A 119 -50.40 9.94 26.56
C PRO A 119 -49.59 10.89 25.67
N PRO A 120 -50.22 11.87 24.99
CA PRO A 120 -49.53 12.84 24.13
C PRO A 120 -48.36 13.59 24.81
N CYS A 121 -48.47 13.88 26.11
CA CYS A 121 -47.43 14.57 26.89
C CYS A 121 -46.16 13.74 27.13
N CYS A 122 -46.21 12.42 26.92
CA CYS A 122 -45.06 11.54 27.14
C CYS A 122 -44.09 11.54 25.96
N TRP A 123 -44.54 11.95 24.78
CA TRP A 123 -43.74 11.86 23.56
C TRP A 123 -42.61 12.89 23.52
N ASN A 124 -41.43 12.45 23.09
CA ASN A 124 -40.28 13.33 22.81
C ASN A 124 -39.49 12.80 21.60
N VAL A 125 -38.62 13.64 21.02
CA VAL A 125 -37.84 13.31 19.81
C VAL A 125 -36.93 12.10 20.01
N GLU A 126 -36.26 12.00 21.16
CA GLU A 126 -35.30 10.93 21.45
C GLU A 126 -35.98 9.56 21.46
N ALA A 127 -37.13 9.45 22.13
CA ALA A 127 -37.91 8.22 22.20
C ALA A 127 -38.39 7.79 20.81
N VAL A 128 -38.89 8.72 19.99
CA VAL A 128 -39.32 8.41 18.62
C VAL A 128 -38.14 7.89 17.78
N TYR A 129 -36.97 8.54 17.87
CA TYR A 129 -35.77 8.04 17.20
C TYR A 129 -35.31 6.67 17.72
N LYS A 130 -35.43 6.39 19.03
CA LYS A 130 -35.18 5.04 19.58
C LYS A 130 -36.11 4.01 18.94
N GLY A 131 -37.39 4.34 18.81
CA GLY A 131 -38.40 3.48 18.17
C GLY A 131 -38.09 3.21 16.70
N ILE A 132 -37.76 4.25 15.93
CA ILE A 132 -37.36 4.10 14.52
C ILE A 132 -36.14 3.18 14.42
N ARG A 133 -35.10 3.40 15.23
CA ARG A 133 -33.92 2.51 15.24
C ARG A 133 -34.26 1.06 15.57
N ASN A 134 -35.16 0.84 16.53
CA ASN A 134 -35.61 -0.51 16.88
C ASN A 134 -36.32 -1.21 15.71
N LEU A 135 -37.16 -0.48 14.96
CA LEU A 135 -37.87 -1.03 13.80
C LEU A 135 -36.91 -1.38 12.66
N PHE A 136 -35.86 -0.59 12.44
CA PHE A 136 -34.84 -0.81 11.41
C PHE A 136 -33.67 -1.70 11.86
N ALA A 137 -33.59 -2.08 13.13
CA ALA A 137 -32.58 -3.02 13.61
C ALA A 137 -32.83 -4.42 13.01
N GLY A 138 -31.81 -4.97 12.37
CA GLY A 138 -31.80 -6.37 11.93
C GLY A 138 -32.02 -7.31 13.12
N ASN A 139 -32.59 -8.50 12.88
CA ASN A 139 -32.75 -9.53 13.91
C ASN A 139 -31.36 -10.03 14.39
N SER A 140 -30.71 -9.31 15.29
CA SER A 140 -29.38 -9.63 15.82
C SER A 140 -29.42 -10.64 16.97
N SER A 141 -30.41 -11.55 17.00
CA SER A 141 -30.51 -12.51 18.09
C SER A 141 -30.96 -13.86 17.56
N TYR A 142 -30.01 -14.79 17.50
CA TYR A 142 -30.14 -16.25 17.28
C TYR A 142 -30.04 -16.88 15.88
N ASP A 143 -29.73 -16.16 14.81
CA ASP A 143 -29.69 -16.78 13.46
C ASP A 143 -28.31 -17.32 13.00
N TYR A 144 -27.43 -17.68 13.93
CA TYR A 144 -26.17 -18.39 13.60
C TYR A 144 -26.39 -19.89 13.26
N ARG A 145 -27.63 -20.39 13.25
CA ARG A 145 -27.94 -21.81 13.00
C ARG A 145 -28.83 -22.09 11.78
N ARG A 146 -29.16 -21.10 10.94
CA ARG A 146 -29.77 -21.36 9.62
C ARG A 146 -28.83 -20.91 8.51
N GLY A 147 -27.71 -21.62 8.44
CA GLY A 147 -26.85 -21.61 7.27
C GLY A 147 -27.57 -22.22 6.06
N ARG A 148 -27.39 -21.54 4.93
CA ARG A 148 -27.69 -21.99 3.55
C ARG A 148 -29.18 -22.04 3.21
N TYR A 149 -29.57 -21.17 2.28
CA TYR A 149 -30.87 -21.02 1.62
C TYR A 149 -31.92 -20.15 2.33
N ASN A 150 -31.81 -18.82 2.09
CA ASN A 150 -32.93 -17.90 1.86
C ASN A 150 -32.35 -16.56 1.39
N HIS A 151 -32.16 -16.41 0.08
CA HIS A 151 -33.04 -15.66 -0.83
C HIS A 151 -32.87 -14.14 -0.74
N TYR A 152 -32.37 -13.60 -1.85
CA TYR A 152 -32.22 -12.18 -2.19
C TYR A 152 -33.49 -11.32 -1.99
N SER A 153 -34.65 -11.89 -1.61
CA SER A 153 -35.92 -11.18 -1.38
C SER A 153 -36.23 -10.81 0.08
N SER A 154 -35.52 -11.35 1.08
CA SER A 154 -35.81 -11.08 2.50
C SER A 154 -35.48 -9.64 2.91
N SER A 155 -34.37 -9.07 2.39
CA SER A 155 -33.89 -7.77 2.87
C SER A 155 -34.76 -6.59 2.42
N GLU A 156 -35.35 -6.65 1.21
CA GLU A 156 -36.24 -5.59 0.72
C GLU A 156 -37.60 -5.65 1.41
N TYR A 157 -38.14 -6.85 1.63
CA TYR A 157 -39.38 -7.04 2.38
C TYR A 157 -39.23 -6.55 3.82
N GLU A 158 -38.12 -6.88 4.50
CA GLU A 158 -37.86 -6.42 5.87
C GLU A 158 -37.72 -4.89 5.94
N LYS A 159 -37.02 -4.28 4.99
CA LYS A 159 -36.91 -2.81 4.89
C LYS A 159 -38.28 -2.15 4.66
N ARG A 160 -39.08 -2.69 3.74
CA ARG A 160 -40.43 -2.20 3.46
C ARG A 160 -41.35 -2.33 4.68
N SER A 161 -41.30 -3.48 5.36
CA SER A 161 -42.06 -3.69 6.60
C SER A 161 -41.63 -2.70 7.69
N ALA A 162 -40.34 -2.44 7.84
CA ALA A 162 -39.83 -1.45 8.80
C ALA A 162 -40.30 -0.02 8.45
N LEU A 163 -40.35 0.34 7.17
CA LEU A 163 -40.89 1.60 6.68
C LEU A 163 -42.38 1.76 7.01
N GLU A 164 -43.20 0.76 6.67
CA GLU A 164 -44.64 0.73 6.95
C GLU A 164 -44.92 0.84 8.46
N LYS A 165 -44.21 0.06 9.29
CA LYS A 165 -44.28 0.15 10.75
C LYS A 165 -43.85 1.52 11.27
N THR A 166 -42.85 2.14 10.65
CA THR A 166 -42.43 3.49 11.02
C THR A 166 -43.48 4.54 10.66
N GLN A 167 -44.15 4.41 9.52
CA GLN A 167 -45.27 5.29 9.16
C GLN A 167 -46.41 5.17 10.17
N VAL A 168 -46.73 3.95 10.63
CA VAL A 168 -47.69 3.72 11.72
C VAL A 168 -47.20 4.36 13.01
N LEU A 169 -45.94 4.17 13.43
CA LEU A 169 -45.39 4.87 14.60
C LEU A 169 -45.60 6.39 14.50
N LEU A 170 -45.25 6.99 13.35
CA LEU A 170 -45.37 8.42 13.11
C LEU A 170 -46.83 8.91 13.12
N SER A 171 -47.84 8.06 12.90
CA SER A 171 -49.25 8.46 13.03
C SER A 171 -49.66 8.72 14.48
N PHE A 172 -49.05 8.03 15.45
CA PHE A 172 -49.26 8.25 16.88
C PHE A 172 -48.45 9.43 17.45
N VAL A 173 -47.31 9.76 16.84
CA VAL A 173 -46.46 10.86 17.30
C VAL A 173 -47.20 12.21 17.20
N PRO A 174 -47.27 13.01 18.29
CA PRO A 174 -47.88 14.34 18.28
C PRO A 174 -47.29 15.29 17.24
N ARG A 175 -48.14 16.16 16.66
CA ARG A 175 -47.72 17.14 15.64
C ARG A 175 -46.63 18.10 16.14
N ALA A 176 -46.63 18.45 17.43
CA ALA A 176 -45.63 19.33 18.03
C ALA A 176 -44.18 18.79 17.90
N ILE A 177 -44.02 17.46 17.85
CA ILE A 177 -42.72 16.79 17.71
C ILE A 177 -42.29 16.70 16.25
N LYS A 178 -43.23 16.43 15.34
CA LYS A 178 -43.02 16.27 13.89
C LYS A 178 -42.81 17.61 13.17
N ASN A 179 -41.87 18.41 13.68
CA ASN A 179 -41.47 19.68 13.09
C ASN A 179 -40.29 19.51 12.12
N ARG A 180 -39.84 20.62 11.53
CA ARG A 180 -38.74 20.61 10.55
C ARG A 180 -37.42 20.07 11.11
N ALA A 181 -37.12 20.30 12.40
CA ALA A 181 -35.91 19.80 13.02
C ALA A 181 -35.94 18.28 13.20
N PHE A 182 -37.10 17.73 13.60
CA PHE A 182 -37.31 16.28 13.68
C PHE A 182 -37.09 15.60 12.32
N TYR A 183 -37.75 16.06 11.26
CA TYR A 183 -37.61 15.41 9.96
C TYR A 183 -36.19 15.52 9.38
N ARG A 184 -35.49 16.64 9.62
CA ARG A 184 -34.07 16.76 9.23
C ARG A 184 -33.17 15.81 10.00
N GLY A 185 -33.44 15.58 11.29
CA GLY A 185 -32.65 14.67 12.11
C GLY A 185 -32.70 13.21 11.64
N LEU A 186 -33.73 12.82 10.88
CA LEU A 186 -33.81 11.48 10.27
C LEU A 186 -32.66 11.21 9.29
N LEU A 187 -32.16 12.23 8.57
CA LEU A 187 -31.02 12.07 7.64
C LEU A 187 -29.71 11.73 8.34
N SER A 188 -29.60 12.05 9.63
CA SER A 188 -28.42 11.79 10.45
C SER A 188 -28.66 10.66 11.46
N LEU A 189 -29.79 9.96 11.37
CA LEU A 189 -30.18 8.95 12.33
C LEU A 189 -29.41 7.65 12.09
N SER A 190 -28.56 7.27 13.05
CA SER A 190 -27.83 6.00 13.01
C SER A 190 -28.77 4.80 12.88
N GLY A 191 -28.47 3.87 11.99
CA GLY A 191 -29.29 2.67 11.75
C GLY A 191 -30.44 2.87 10.76
N LEU A 192 -30.67 4.10 10.26
CA LEU A 192 -31.62 4.38 9.19
C LEU A 192 -30.87 4.69 7.88
N SER A 193 -31.22 4.01 6.79
CA SER A 193 -30.67 4.35 5.47
C SER A 193 -31.18 5.70 4.98
N VAL A 194 -30.37 6.41 4.19
CA VAL A 194 -30.71 7.73 3.65
C VAL A 194 -31.98 7.66 2.79
N GLU A 195 -32.17 6.61 2.00
CA GLU A 195 -33.34 6.38 1.14
C GLU A 195 -34.63 6.27 1.97
N ALA A 196 -34.58 5.47 3.04
CA ALA A 196 -35.70 5.34 3.98
C ALA A 196 -36.02 6.68 4.67
N ALA A 197 -35.00 7.45 5.05
CA ALA A 197 -35.22 8.79 5.59
C ALA A 197 -35.90 9.71 4.56
N ILE A 198 -35.48 9.68 3.29
CA ILE A 198 -36.11 10.46 2.21
C ILE A 198 -37.59 10.09 2.07
N GLU A 199 -37.95 8.82 2.15
CA GLU A 199 -39.32 8.33 2.03
C GLU A 199 -40.20 8.78 3.21
N LEU A 200 -39.64 8.75 4.43
CA LEU A 200 -40.35 9.15 5.64
C LEU A 200 -40.55 10.68 5.79
N ILE A 201 -39.70 11.48 5.14
CA ILE A 201 -39.76 12.95 5.24
C ILE A 201 -40.85 13.50 4.29
N PRO A 202 -41.88 14.20 4.81
CA PRO A 202 -42.91 14.81 3.99
C PRO A 202 -42.36 15.88 3.04
N LYS A 203 -42.97 16.03 1.86
CA LYS A 203 -42.54 16.99 0.82
C LYS A 203 -42.42 18.43 1.35
N CYS A 204 -43.30 18.87 2.25
CA CYS A 204 -43.25 20.22 2.84
C CYS A 204 -41.99 20.50 3.67
N HIS A 205 -41.26 19.47 4.11
CA HIS A 205 -40.01 19.61 4.85
C HIS A 205 -38.75 19.48 3.96
N LYS A 206 -38.90 19.12 2.68
CA LYS A 206 -37.81 18.98 1.70
C LYS A 206 -37.44 20.32 1.06
N GLN A 207 -36.88 21.23 1.86
CA GLN A 207 -36.51 22.58 1.41
C GLN A 207 -35.19 23.07 2.03
N GLY A 208 -34.42 23.86 1.25
CA GLY A 208 -33.20 24.55 1.70
C GLY A 208 -32.20 23.59 2.34
N GLU A 209 -31.98 23.74 3.65
CA GLU A 209 -31.08 22.89 4.46
C GLU A 209 -31.31 21.38 4.33
N TYR A 210 -32.53 20.93 4.00
CA TYR A 210 -32.75 19.50 3.73
C TYR A 210 -31.83 18.98 2.62
N HIS A 211 -31.77 19.70 1.49
CA HIS A 211 -30.93 19.29 0.36
C HIS A 211 -29.45 19.40 0.71
N LYS A 212 -29.06 20.38 1.53
CA LYS A 212 -27.69 20.53 2.01
C LYS A 212 -27.27 19.34 2.88
N LEU A 213 -28.09 18.95 3.85
CA LEU A 213 -27.84 17.78 4.70
C LEU A 213 -27.84 16.49 3.90
N LEU A 214 -28.78 16.34 2.95
CA LEU A 214 -28.83 15.18 2.07
C LEU A 214 -27.57 15.09 1.20
N ALA A 215 -27.13 16.20 0.60
CA ALA A 215 -25.90 16.24 -0.21
C ALA A 215 -24.63 15.91 0.60
N MET A 216 -24.62 16.16 1.92
CA MET A 216 -23.51 15.81 2.79
C MET A 216 -23.47 14.32 3.17
N GLN A 217 -24.53 13.55 2.88
CA GLN A 217 -24.59 12.10 3.10
C GLN A 217 -24.51 11.34 1.79
N SER A 218 -25.33 11.73 0.82
CA SER A 218 -25.52 11.08 -0.49
C SER A 218 -25.77 12.14 -1.57
N PRO A 219 -24.70 12.75 -2.13
CA PRO A 219 -24.80 13.78 -3.16
C PRO A 219 -25.67 13.41 -4.37
N GLU A 220 -25.57 12.16 -4.81
CA GLU A 220 -26.26 11.61 -5.97
C GLU A 220 -27.79 11.61 -5.86
N LEU A 221 -28.33 11.71 -4.64
CA LEU A 221 -29.78 11.74 -4.39
C LEU A 221 -30.37 13.16 -4.45
N VAL A 222 -29.53 14.19 -4.60
CA VAL A 222 -29.97 15.58 -4.73
C VAL A 222 -30.06 15.97 -6.20
N SER A 223 -31.20 16.52 -6.62
CA SER A 223 -31.39 17.00 -7.98
C SER A 223 -30.41 18.13 -8.32
N VAL A 224 -29.87 18.10 -9.54
CA VAL A 224 -28.79 18.99 -10.02
C VAL A 224 -29.17 20.46 -9.90
N ASP A 225 -30.45 20.80 -10.11
CA ASP A 225 -30.97 22.17 -10.03
C ASP A 225 -30.87 22.79 -8.62
N LYS A 226 -30.72 21.96 -7.58
CA LYS A 226 -30.59 22.41 -6.18
C LYS A 226 -29.16 22.74 -5.78
N TYR A 227 -28.16 22.33 -6.57
CA TYR A 227 -26.76 22.60 -6.27
C TYR A 227 -26.40 24.06 -6.53
N THR A 228 -26.08 24.77 -5.46
CA THR A 228 -25.48 26.11 -5.46
C THR A 228 -24.01 26.03 -5.07
N LEU A 229 -23.27 27.12 -5.27
CA LEU A 229 -21.89 27.25 -4.78
C LEU A 229 -21.79 26.93 -3.29
N ASP A 230 -22.67 27.50 -2.45
CA ASP A 230 -22.69 27.24 -0.99
C ASP A 230 -22.92 25.77 -0.66
N MET A 231 -23.72 25.07 -1.47
CA MET A 231 -23.94 23.64 -1.30
C MET A 231 -22.66 22.85 -1.60
N PHE A 232 -21.96 23.16 -2.70
CA PHE A 232 -20.66 22.54 -2.99
C PHE A 232 -19.61 22.85 -1.92
N MET A 233 -19.54 24.10 -1.44
CA MET A 233 -18.65 24.50 -0.36
C MET A 233 -18.92 23.72 0.94
N ALA A 234 -20.20 23.47 1.26
CA ALA A 234 -20.57 22.67 2.42
C ALA A 234 -20.23 21.17 2.25
N VAL A 235 -20.51 20.61 1.06
CA VAL A 235 -20.30 19.20 0.75
C VAL A 235 -18.83 18.84 0.63
N LEU A 236 -18.02 19.69 0.01
CA LEU A 236 -16.58 19.49 -0.16
C LEU A 236 -15.78 20.07 1.01
N GLY A 237 -16.44 20.80 1.91
CA GLY A 237 -15.86 21.48 3.06
C GLY A 237 -15.09 20.55 4.01
N PRO A 238 -14.30 21.14 4.94
CA PRO A 238 -13.45 20.40 5.85
C PRO A 238 -14.21 19.50 6.84
N LYS A 239 -15.47 19.84 7.15
CA LYS A 239 -16.33 19.04 8.06
C LYS A 239 -16.97 17.83 7.38
N SER A 240 -16.90 17.73 6.06
CA SER A 240 -17.51 16.65 5.28
C SER A 240 -16.49 15.56 4.96
N LYS A 241 -16.92 14.30 4.90
CA LYS A 241 -16.09 13.18 4.43
C LYS A 241 -16.07 13.07 2.90
N ILE A 242 -16.97 13.79 2.22
CA ILE A 242 -17.15 13.72 0.77
C ILE A 242 -16.06 14.54 0.07
N ASN A 243 -15.52 13.98 -1.00
CA ASN A 243 -14.62 14.65 -1.94
C ASN A 243 -15.18 14.57 -3.37
N VAL A 244 -14.50 15.20 -4.32
CA VAL A 244 -14.99 15.30 -5.71
C VAL A 244 -15.17 13.94 -6.40
N TYR A 245 -14.45 12.90 -6.00
CA TYR A 245 -14.58 11.56 -6.60
C TYR A 245 -15.78 10.76 -6.08
N HIS A 246 -16.47 11.24 -5.05
CA HIS A 246 -17.74 10.64 -4.61
C HIS A 246 -18.90 11.00 -5.54
N PHE A 247 -18.75 12.05 -6.36
CA PHE A 247 -19.70 12.33 -7.43
C PHE A 247 -19.41 11.40 -8.61
N PRO A 248 -20.43 10.85 -9.28
CA PRO A 248 -20.21 10.04 -10.48
C PRO A 248 -19.48 10.84 -11.56
N ALA A 249 -18.42 10.26 -12.14
CA ALA A 249 -17.50 10.95 -13.05
C ALA A 249 -18.18 11.59 -14.29
N LYS A 250 -19.33 11.05 -14.71
CA LYS A 250 -20.17 11.57 -15.80
C LYS A 250 -21.53 12.03 -15.29
N SER A 251 -21.56 12.82 -14.21
CA SER A 251 -22.79 13.39 -13.68
C SER A 251 -22.95 14.86 -14.05
N ASP A 252 -24.20 15.25 -14.32
CA ASP A 252 -24.60 16.65 -14.48
C ASP A 252 -24.27 17.50 -13.23
N ILE A 253 -24.09 16.86 -12.07
CA ILE A 253 -23.65 17.51 -10.83
C ILE A 253 -22.23 18.07 -10.98
N LEU A 254 -21.29 17.31 -11.55
CA LEU A 254 -19.92 17.80 -11.79
C LEU A 254 -19.90 18.89 -12.84
N ALA A 255 -20.73 18.78 -13.88
CA ALA A 255 -20.91 19.85 -14.86
C ALA A 255 -21.43 21.13 -14.20
N LYS A 256 -22.47 21.01 -13.37
CA LYS A 256 -23.03 22.12 -12.58
C LYS A 256 -21.98 22.74 -11.65
N MET A 257 -21.18 21.92 -10.96
CA MET A 257 -20.08 22.39 -10.11
C MET A 257 -19.12 23.29 -10.89
N LYS A 258 -18.71 22.88 -12.09
CA LYS A 258 -17.81 23.66 -12.95
C LYS A 258 -18.44 25.00 -13.36
N THR A 259 -19.76 25.06 -13.59
CA THR A 259 -20.44 26.31 -13.99
C THR A 259 -20.58 27.34 -12.87
N VAL A 260 -20.63 26.91 -11.60
CA VAL A 260 -20.80 27.79 -10.43
C VAL A 260 -19.50 27.98 -9.63
N MET A 261 -18.39 27.43 -10.14
CA MET A 261 -17.10 27.43 -9.45
C MET A 261 -16.56 28.85 -9.27
N ASN A 262 -15.83 29.05 -8.17
CA ASN A 262 -15.00 30.22 -7.94
C ASN A 262 -13.65 29.77 -7.34
N ASP A 263 -12.74 30.73 -7.10
CA ASP A 263 -11.43 30.42 -6.55
C ASP A 263 -11.48 29.68 -5.21
N ALA A 264 -12.39 30.07 -4.31
CA ALA A 264 -12.53 29.42 -3.01
C ALA A 264 -12.93 27.94 -3.13
N LEU A 265 -13.83 27.60 -4.06
CA LEU A 265 -14.19 26.21 -4.31
C LEU A 265 -13.04 25.43 -4.96
N ALA A 266 -12.33 26.04 -5.92
CA ALA A 266 -11.17 25.42 -6.54
C ALA A 266 -10.08 25.12 -5.51
N ASP A 267 -9.76 26.06 -4.62
CA ASP A 267 -8.76 25.90 -3.55
C ASP A 267 -9.18 24.79 -2.57
N LEU A 268 -10.46 24.73 -2.22
CA LEU A 268 -11.02 23.68 -1.38
C LEU A 268 -10.88 22.29 -2.02
N ILE A 269 -11.14 22.19 -3.33
CA ILE A 269 -10.95 20.94 -4.08
C ILE A 269 -9.47 20.56 -4.09
N ILE A 270 -8.55 21.48 -4.37
CA ILE A 270 -7.11 21.18 -4.41
C ILE A 270 -6.57 20.77 -3.05
N ALA A 271 -7.01 21.43 -1.97
CA ALA A 271 -6.59 21.06 -0.62
C ALA A 271 -7.00 19.62 -0.25
N LYS A 272 -8.20 19.18 -0.66
CA LYS A 272 -8.75 17.87 -0.32
C LYS A 272 -8.41 16.78 -1.33
N THR A 273 -8.27 17.13 -2.59
CA THR A 273 -8.07 16.21 -3.73
C THR A 273 -7.12 16.84 -4.77
N PRO A 274 -5.81 16.92 -4.45
CA PRO A 274 -4.86 17.65 -5.30
C PRO A 274 -4.78 17.14 -6.74
N LEU A 275 -4.92 15.82 -6.96
CA LEU A 275 -4.80 15.21 -8.29
C LEU A 275 -5.97 15.56 -9.23
N TYR A 276 -7.06 16.15 -8.73
CA TYR A 276 -8.17 16.65 -9.55
C TYR A 276 -7.82 17.97 -10.29
N PHE A 277 -6.63 18.52 -10.07
CA PHE A 277 -6.19 19.77 -10.70
C PHE A 277 -6.35 19.79 -12.22
N ASN A 278 -6.01 18.69 -12.91
CA ASN A 278 -6.13 18.61 -14.37
C ASN A 278 -7.59 18.61 -14.86
N ASP A 279 -8.54 18.23 -13.99
CA ASP A 279 -9.97 18.18 -14.30
C ASP A 279 -10.72 19.48 -13.97
N LEU A 280 -10.04 20.44 -13.33
CA LEU A 280 -10.57 21.78 -13.11
C LEU A 280 -10.75 22.53 -14.45
N PRO A 281 -11.69 23.47 -14.55
CA PRO A 281 -11.74 24.41 -15.67
C PRO A 281 -10.40 25.14 -15.84
N LYS A 282 -10.03 25.45 -17.08
CA LYS A 282 -8.70 25.99 -17.42
C LYS A 282 -8.35 27.27 -16.66
N ASP A 283 -9.32 28.15 -16.45
CA ASP A 283 -9.13 29.41 -15.71
C ASP A 283 -8.70 29.19 -14.25
N TYR A 284 -9.01 28.04 -13.66
CA TYR A 284 -8.61 27.68 -12.29
C TYR A 284 -7.31 26.87 -12.23
N GLN A 285 -6.77 26.40 -13.36
CA GLN A 285 -5.49 25.70 -13.43
C GLN A 285 -4.33 26.70 -13.35
N THR A 286 -4.04 27.22 -12.15
CA THR A 286 -3.06 28.29 -11.95
C THR A 286 -1.74 27.77 -11.39
N VAL A 287 -0.66 28.53 -11.60
CA VAL A 287 0.68 28.23 -11.04
C VAL A 287 0.66 28.06 -9.51
N PRO A 288 0.02 28.95 -8.72
CA PRO A 288 -0.06 28.78 -7.26
C PRO A 288 -0.72 27.47 -6.83
N ARG A 289 -1.83 27.08 -7.49
CA ARG A 289 -2.50 25.81 -7.20
C ARG A 289 -1.67 24.61 -7.61
N LEU A 290 -0.98 24.66 -8.75
CA LEU A 290 -0.07 23.59 -9.15
C LEU A 290 1.07 23.42 -8.13
N LEU A 291 1.65 24.51 -7.64
CA LEU A 291 2.66 24.45 -6.57
C LEU A 291 2.10 23.82 -5.28
N GLN A 292 0.86 24.16 -4.90
CA GLN A 292 0.17 23.55 -3.77
C GLN A 292 -0.07 22.04 -3.98
N VAL A 293 -0.38 21.61 -5.20
CA VAL A 293 -0.50 20.18 -5.53
C VAL A 293 0.84 19.48 -5.30
N LEU A 294 1.93 20.05 -5.78
CA LEU A 294 3.28 19.48 -5.62
C LEU A 294 3.72 19.38 -4.15
N ASP A 295 3.26 20.29 -3.29
CA ASP A 295 3.52 20.21 -1.85
C ASP A 295 2.73 19.09 -1.14
N ASN A 296 1.60 18.67 -1.70
CA ASN A 296 0.68 17.72 -1.07
C ASN A 296 0.67 16.31 -1.72
N CYS A 297 1.49 16.07 -2.74
CA CYS A 297 1.44 14.85 -3.56
C CYS A 297 2.68 13.95 -3.50
N LYS A 298 3.59 14.17 -2.55
CA LYS A 298 4.73 13.26 -2.35
C LYS A 298 4.22 11.82 -2.19
N ASP A 299 4.72 10.90 -3.01
CA ASP A 299 4.51 9.45 -2.94
C ASP A 299 3.06 8.94 -3.15
N LYS A 300 2.19 9.69 -3.85
CA LYS A 300 0.83 9.20 -4.16
C LYS A 300 0.78 8.25 -5.38
N PRO A 301 -0.02 7.17 -5.32
CA PRO A 301 -0.31 6.35 -6.51
C PRO A 301 -0.95 7.21 -7.60
N ASN A 302 -0.70 6.87 -8.87
CA ASN A 302 -1.18 7.56 -10.08
C ASN A 302 -0.58 8.96 -10.37
N PHE A 303 0.49 9.36 -9.68
CA PHE A 303 1.14 10.65 -9.96
C PHE A 303 1.68 10.77 -11.39
N TYR A 304 2.12 9.65 -11.99
CA TYR A 304 2.57 9.61 -13.39
C TYR A 304 1.52 10.14 -14.38
N HIS A 305 0.27 9.69 -14.26
CA HIS A 305 -0.82 10.14 -15.13
C HIS A 305 -1.18 11.61 -14.90
N PHE A 306 -1.10 12.08 -13.64
CA PHE A 306 -1.28 13.49 -13.32
C PHE A 306 -0.25 14.36 -14.05
N VAL A 307 1.03 13.99 -13.97
CA VAL A 307 2.13 14.74 -14.56
C VAL A 307 1.98 14.91 -16.08
N GLN A 308 1.53 13.87 -16.79
CA GLN A 308 1.30 13.92 -18.24
C GLN A 308 0.18 14.88 -18.66
N GLY A 309 -0.81 15.11 -17.79
CA GLY A 309 -1.94 15.99 -18.06
C GLY A 309 -1.71 17.46 -17.73
N VAL A 310 -0.57 17.81 -17.13
CA VAL A 310 -0.25 19.20 -16.73
C VAL A 310 -0.08 20.08 -17.97
N ASP A 311 -0.76 21.22 -17.98
CA ASP A 311 -0.64 22.21 -19.04
C ASP A 311 0.77 22.80 -19.11
N LYS A 312 1.37 22.78 -20.31
CA LYS A 312 2.74 23.27 -20.54
C LYS A 312 2.89 24.75 -20.22
N SER A 313 1.83 25.55 -20.36
CA SER A 313 1.84 26.98 -20.04
C SER A 313 2.11 27.27 -18.56
N LEU A 314 1.87 26.29 -17.67
CA LEU A 314 2.08 26.41 -16.23
C LEU A 314 3.49 26.05 -15.78
N LEU A 315 4.31 25.50 -16.68
CA LEU A 315 5.68 25.04 -16.40
C LEU A 315 6.67 26.21 -16.34
N THR A 316 6.41 27.13 -15.42
CA THR A 316 7.33 28.22 -15.09
C THR A 316 8.60 27.69 -14.42
N ARG A 317 9.67 28.50 -14.38
CA ARG A 317 10.93 28.15 -13.70
C ARG A 317 10.71 27.67 -12.26
N THR A 318 9.82 28.32 -11.52
CA THR A 318 9.51 27.97 -10.12
C THR A 318 8.84 26.60 -10.03
N VAL A 319 7.88 26.31 -10.91
CA VAL A 319 7.17 25.03 -10.97
C VAL A 319 8.13 23.89 -11.33
N CYS A 320 8.96 24.06 -12.36
CA CYS A 320 9.94 23.05 -12.76
C CYS A 320 10.95 22.74 -11.65
N LYS A 321 11.47 23.76 -10.96
CA LYS A 321 12.33 23.56 -9.79
C LYS A 321 11.64 22.81 -8.65
N LYS A 322 10.34 23.06 -8.46
CA LYS A 322 9.52 22.37 -7.45
C LYS A 322 9.32 20.89 -7.81
N PHE A 323 9.06 20.58 -9.08
CA PHE A 323 8.96 19.20 -9.58
C PHE A 323 10.22 18.40 -9.25
N VAL A 324 11.40 18.92 -9.62
CA VAL A 324 12.69 18.28 -9.34
C VAL A 324 12.88 18.03 -7.84
N LYS A 325 12.51 19.00 -6.99
CA LYS A 325 12.71 18.89 -5.54
C LYS A 325 11.78 17.88 -4.86
N GLN A 326 10.55 17.74 -5.33
CA GLN A 326 9.50 16.99 -4.64
C GLN A 326 9.21 15.60 -5.23
N THR A 327 9.62 15.36 -6.49
CA THR A 327 9.18 14.20 -7.26
C THR A 327 10.32 13.64 -8.11
N THR A 328 10.14 12.42 -8.62
CA THR A 328 11.05 11.74 -9.56
C THR A 328 10.43 11.55 -10.95
N THR A 329 9.19 12.00 -11.14
CA THR A 329 8.47 11.90 -12.42
C THR A 329 8.13 13.30 -12.89
N TYR A 330 8.62 13.66 -14.08
CA TYR A 330 8.59 15.02 -14.59
C TYR A 330 7.74 15.13 -15.85
N PRO A 331 7.01 16.26 -16.03
CA PRO A 331 6.47 16.57 -17.33
C PRO A 331 7.63 16.92 -18.27
N LYS A 332 7.38 16.94 -19.58
CA LYS A 332 8.38 17.46 -20.52
C LYS A 332 8.61 18.94 -20.24
N PHE A 333 9.79 19.27 -19.75
CA PHE A 333 10.16 20.64 -19.41
C PHE A 333 10.29 21.54 -20.66
N PRO A 334 9.84 22.81 -20.60
CA PRO A 334 10.00 23.75 -21.71
C PRO A 334 11.49 23.99 -22.04
N GLN A 335 11.82 24.24 -23.31
CA GLN A 335 13.23 24.39 -23.71
C GLN A 335 13.89 25.61 -23.07
N GLU A 336 13.10 26.64 -22.78
CA GLU A 336 13.51 27.94 -22.25
C GLU A 336 13.99 27.87 -20.79
N ILE A 337 13.61 26.82 -20.05
CA ILE A 337 14.05 26.67 -18.65
C ILE A 337 15.49 26.16 -18.55
N TRP A 338 15.97 25.45 -19.57
CA TRP A 338 17.26 24.77 -19.56
C TRP A 338 18.41 25.78 -19.68
N ASN A 339 19.12 25.95 -18.57
CA ASN A 339 20.36 26.71 -18.42
C ASN A 339 21.17 26.08 -17.29
N GLU A 340 22.42 26.52 -17.13
CA GLU A 340 23.35 26.02 -16.11
C GLU A 340 22.77 26.05 -14.69
N ALA A 341 22.05 27.12 -14.33
CA ALA A 341 21.45 27.24 -13.01
C ALA A 341 20.31 26.23 -12.76
N PHE A 342 19.53 25.89 -13.80
CA PHE A 342 18.49 24.87 -13.68
C PHE A 342 19.11 23.46 -13.65
N VAL A 343 20.13 23.21 -14.46
CA VAL A 343 20.88 21.93 -14.44
C VAL A 343 21.51 21.70 -13.08
N LYS A 344 22.17 22.71 -12.51
CA LYS A 344 22.73 22.64 -11.14
C LYS A 344 21.67 22.29 -10.12
N HIS A 345 20.49 22.93 -10.20
CA HIS A 345 19.35 22.60 -9.33
C HIS A 345 18.88 21.15 -9.50
N CYS A 346 18.85 20.63 -10.73
CA CYS A 346 18.52 19.23 -11.00
C CYS A 346 19.53 18.27 -10.37
N PHE A 347 20.81 18.55 -10.58
CA PHE A 347 21.93 17.76 -10.05
C PHE A 347 21.98 17.74 -8.52
N GLU A 348 21.64 18.86 -7.87
CA GLU A 348 21.60 18.97 -6.40
C GLU A 348 20.43 18.20 -5.78
N HIS A 349 19.26 18.21 -6.42
CA HIS A 349 18.01 17.77 -5.80
C HIS A 349 17.44 16.44 -6.30
N ASP A 350 17.76 15.99 -7.52
CA ASP A 350 17.34 14.67 -8.02
C ASP A 350 18.56 13.77 -8.28
N LYS A 351 18.60 12.64 -7.55
CA LYS A 351 19.64 11.61 -7.66
C LYS A 351 19.24 10.40 -8.52
N THR A 352 18.02 10.39 -9.04
CA THR A 352 17.55 9.38 -10.00
C THR A 352 17.97 9.71 -11.44
N TYR A 353 18.40 10.95 -11.69
CA TYR A 353 18.78 11.44 -13.01
C TYR A 353 17.66 11.32 -14.05
N SER A 354 16.39 11.28 -13.62
CA SER A 354 15.25 11.17 -14.54
C SER A 354 15.11 12.40 -15.43
N TRP A 355 15.71 13.53 -15.04
CA TRP A 355 15.79 14.76 -15.84
C TRP A 355 16.84 14.70 -16.98
N PHE A 356 17.78 13.75 -16.94
CA PHE A 356 18.91 13.71 -17.87
C PHE A 356 18.48 13.47 -19.32
N GLU A 357 17.44 12.66 -19.53
CA GLU A 357 16.87 12.39 -20.87
C GLU A 357 16.36 13.67 -21.58
N GLN A 358 15.96 14.68 -20.79
CA GLN A 358 15.38 15.92 -21.31
C GLN A 358 16.43 17.04 -21.45
N MET A 359 17.61 16.84 -20.85
CA MET A 359 18.67 17.84 -20.79
C MET A 359 19.25 18.09 -22.18
N PRO A 360 19.32 19.36 -22.66
CA PRO A 360 19.99 19.67 -23.91
C PRO A 360 21.48 19.29 -23.87
N ARG A 361 21.93 18.55 -24.90
CA ARG A 361 23.32 18.06 -25.04
C ARG A 361 24.38 19.15 -24.86
N ARG A 362 24.09 20.38 -25.32
CA ARG A 362 24.99 21.55 -25.17
C ARG A 362 25.31 21.95 -23.73
N LEU A 363 24.48 21.55 -22.76
CA LEU A 363 24.67 21.84 -21.35
C LEU A 363 25.41 20.71 -20.62
N GLN A 364 25.65 19.57 -21.27
CA GLN A 364 26.30 18.42 -20.65
C GLN A 364 27.76 18.73 -20.35
N THR A 365 28.24 18.25 -19.20
CA THR A 365 29.63 18.30 -18.79
C THR A 365 30.14 16.87 -18.51
N PRO A 366 31.46 16.63 -18.52
CA PRO A 366 32.01 15.31 -18.17
C PRO A 366 31.53 14.80 -16.82
N GLU A 367 31.44 15.69 -15.82
CA GLU A 367 30.98 15.36 -14.46
C GLU A 367 29.52 14.88 -14.45
N ILE A 368 28.62 15.62 -15.12
CA ILE A 368 27.20 15.27 -15.16
C ILE A 368 26.99 13.92 -15.87
N VAL A 369 27.65 13.73 -17.01
CA VAL A 369 27.53 12.52 -17.82
C VAL A 369 28.08 11.31 -17.05
N SER A 370 29.25 11.44 -16.40
CA SER A 370 29.81 10.37 -15.56
C SER A 370 28.84 9.98 -14.45
N ALA A 371 28.32 10.96 -13.71
CA ALA A 371 27.43 10.71 -12.59
C ALA A 371 26.09 10.06 -13.03
N ALA A 372 25.54 10.46 -14.18
CA ALA A 372 24.35 9.85 -14.75
C ALA A 372 24.60 8.39 -15.19
N LEU A 373 25.76 8.11 -15.79
CA LEU A 373 26.14 6.77 -16.26
C LEU A 373 26.50 5.82 -15.10
N GLU A 374 27.10 6.35 -14.04
CA GLU A 374 27.35 5.63 -12.78
C GLU A 374 26.03 5.22 -12.12
N HIS A 375 25.01 6.08 -12.16
CA HIS A 375 23.68 5.74 -11.66
C HIS A 375 23.01 4.66 -12.52
N SER A 376 23.03 4.82 -13.85
CA SER A 376 22.46 3.86 -14.79
C SER A 376 23.12 3.96 -16.16
N LEU A 377 23.68 2.84 -16.62
CA LEU A 377 24.28 2.75 -17.96
C LEU A 377 23.28 3.01 -19.10
N ARG A 378 21.95 2.91 -18.84
CA ARG A 378 20.91 3.26 -19.82
C ARG A 378 20.94 4.74 -20.21
N ASN A 379 21.48 5.60 -19.35
CA ASN A 379 21.61 7.02 -19.65
C ASN A 379 22.57 7.31 -20.83
N ILE A 380 23.32 6.32 -21.33
CA ILE A 380 24.21 6.50 -22.47
C ILE A 380 23.48 6.95 -23.74
N GLU A 381 22.22 6.57 -23.92
CA GLU A 381 21.37 7.00 -25.05
C GLU A 381 21.25 8.53 -25.13
N TYR A 382 21.27 9.19 -23.98
CA TYR A 382 21.12 10.64 -23.85
C TYR A 382 22.47 11.36 -23.73
N ALA A 383 23.57 10.64 -23.51
CA ALA A 383 24.89 11.21 -23.34
C ALA A 383 25.49 11.70 -24.66
N GLU A 384 26.26 12.78 -24.59
CA GLU A 384 27.08 13.23 -25.71
C GLU A 384 28.28 12.29 -25.88
N PRO A 385 28.52 11.71 -27.08
CA PRO A 385 29.52 10.66 -27.28
C PRO A 385 30.93 11.04 -26.81
N LYS A 386 31.31 12.32 -26.93
CA LYS A 386 32.63 12.82 -26.50
C LYS A 386 32.89 12.72 -24.99
N PHE A 387 31.84 12.57 -24.18
CA PHE A 387 31.94 12.42 -22.72
C PHE A 387 31.82 10.97 -22.25
N VAL A 388 31.52 10.03 -23.16
CA VAL A 388 31.54 8.60 -22.85
C VAL A 388 33.00 8.14 -22.79
N THR A 389 33.45 7.70 -21.63
CA THR A 389 34.83 7.22 -21.45
C THR A 389 34.98 5.78 -21.94
N TYR A 390 36.22 5.38 -22.26
CA TYR A 390 36.54 3.99 -22.61
C TYR A 390 36.17 3.00 -21.50
N GLU A 391 36.34 3.39 -20.23
CA GLU A 391 35.98 2.54 -19.09
C GLU A 391 34.46 2.27 -19.03
N VAL A 392 33.63 3.30 -19.25
CA VAL A 392 32.17 3.12 -19.32
C VAL A 392 31.80 2.24 -20.52
N ALA A 393 32.42 2.46 -21.67
CA ALA A 393 32.19 1.63 -22.86
C ALA A 393 32.51 0.16 -22.60
N CYS A 394 33.63 -0.13 -21.95
CA CYS A 394 34.00 -1.47 -21.50
C CYS A 394 32.95 -2.10 -20.57
N LYS A 395 32.51 -1.36 -19.54
CA LYS A 395 31.47 -1.84 -18.61
C LYS A 395 30.16 -2.14 -19.33
N LEU A 396 29.71 -1.25 -20.20
CA LEU A 396 28.47 -1.42 -20.96
C LEU A 396 28.55 -2.60 -21.92
N ASN A 397 29.66 -2.79 -22.62
CA ASN A 397 29.86 -3.91 -23.54
C ASN A 397 29.72 -5.27 -22.84
N LEU A 398 30.32 -5.40 -21.64
CA LEU A 398 30.17 -6.61 -20.83
C LEU A 398 28.72 -6.87 -20.38
N VAL A 399 27.95 -5.82 -20.09
CA VAL A 399 26.53 -5.93 -19.72
C VAL A 399 25.69 -6.34 -20.93
N ILE A 400 25.92 -5.75 -22.11
CA ILE A 400 25.26 -6.08 -23.38
C ILE A 400 25.39 -7.56 -23.73
N ASN A 401 26.55 -8.16 -23.47
CA ASN A 401 26.78 -9.58 -23.73
C ASN A 401 25.97 -10.52 -22.84
N LYS A 402 25.49 -10.03 -21.68
CA LYS A 402 24.76 -10.82 -20.68
C LYS A 402 23.26 -10.56 -20.70
N ASP A 403 22.85 -9.32 -20.96
CA ASP A 403 21.45 -8.87 -20.90
C ASP A 403 20.92 -8.51 -22.29
N SER A 404 19.97 -9.31 -22.78
CA SER A 404 19.34 -9.08 -24.08
C SER A 404 18.60 -7.74 -24.18
N TYR A 405 18.09 -7.20 -23.07
CA TYR A 405 17.40 -5.92 -23.04
C TYR A 405 18.34 -4.72 -23.24
N MET A 406 19.64 -4.89 -22.98
CA MET A 406 20.63 -3.84 -23.13
C MET A 406 21.26 -3.80 -24.52
N LYS A 407 21.00 -4.79 -25.39
CA LYS A 407 21.63 -4.93 -26.72
C LYS A 407 21.49 -3.69 -27.61
N GLY A 408 20.36 -3.00 -27.54
CA GLY A 408 20.14 -1.76 -28.31
C GLY A 408 21.16 -0.68 -27.97
N LEU A 409 21.68 -0.65 -26.74
CA LEU A 409 22.61 0.39 -26.31
C LEU A 409 24.00 0.29 -26.94
N LYS A 410 24.30 -0.78 -27.67
CA LYS A 410 25.59 -0.98 -28.35
C LYS A 410 25.92 0.16 -29.32
N GLU A 411 24.90 0.74 -29.96
CA GLU A 411 25.06 1.83 -30.93
C GLU A 411 25.59 3.13 -30.32
N TYR A 412 25.43 3.32 -29.00
CA TYR A 412 25.89 4.52 -28.29
C TYR A 412 27.34 4.41 -27.81
N ILE A 413 27.98 3.25 -27.96
CA ILE A 413 29.41 3.11 -27.71
C ILE A 413 30.18 3.73 -28.90
N PRO A 414 31.08 4.70 -28.68
CA PRO A 414 31.87 5.28 -29.76
C PRO A 414 32.63 4.21 -30.57
N ALA A 415 32.43 4.19 -31.89
CA ALA A 415 33.02 3.19 -32.79
C ALA A 415 34.54 3.11 -32.69
N VAL A 416 35.21 4.24 -32.45
CA VAL A 416 36.67 4.32 -32.27
C VAL A 416 37.18 3.43 -31.12
N TYR A 417 36.38 3.19 -30.08
CA TYR A 417 36.76 2.29 -28.99
C TYR A 417 36.76 0.83 -29.43
N TYR A 418 35.79 0.43 -30.25
CA TYR A 418 35.79 -0.90 -30.85
C TYR A 418 36.93 -1.07 -31.84
N GLU A 419 37.15 -0.10 -32.73
CA GLU A 419 38.24 -0.13 -33.70
C GLU A 419 39.59 -0.25 -33.00
N ASN A 420 39.87 0.62 -32.03
CA ASN A 420 41.12 0.58 -31.26
C ASN A 420 41.28 -0.75 -30.51
N PHE A 421 40.21 -1.26 -29.89
CA PHE A 421 40.26 -2.55 -29.18
C PHE A 421 40.63 -3.70 -30.13
N GLN A 422 39.99 -3.77 -31.29
CA GLN A 422 40.27 -4.80 -32.30
C GLN A 422 41.65 -4.64 -32.91
N GLU A 423 42.13 -3.40 -33.13
CA GLU A 423 43.48 -3.15 -33.63
C GLU A 423 44.58 -3.51 -32.62
N MET A 424 44.31 -3.31 -31.33
CA MET A 424 45.26 -3.66 -30.26
C MET A 424 45.30 -5.16 -29.97
N THR A 425 44.14 -5.82 -29.95
CA THR A 425 44.02 -7.21 -29.47
C THR A 425 43.81 -8.23 -30.57
N GLY A 426 43.25 -7.84 -31.73
CA GLY A 426 42.76 -8.77 -32.76
C GLY A 426 41.56 -9.61 -32.33
N LEU A 427 41.02 -9.39 -31.13
CA LEU A 427 39.86 -10.11 -30.61
C LEU A 427 38.55 -9.49 -31.13
N PRO A 428 37.45 -10.26 -31.22
CA PRO A 428 36.12 -9.72 -31.47
C PRO A 428 35.70 -8.68 -30.43
N VAL A 429 34.88 -7.70 -30.82
CA VAL A 429 34.45 -6.57 -29.96
C VAL A 429 33.75 -7.01 -28.68
N GLU A 430 33.17 -8.20 -28.67
CA GLU A 430 32.51 -8.80 -27.50
C GLU A 430 33.49 -8.95 -26.33
N PHE A 431 34.80 -9.06 -26.57
CA PHE A 431 35.83 -9.13 -25.54
C PHE A 431 36.18 -7.78 -24.90
N MET A 432 35.73 -6.65 -25.47
CA MET A 432 36.09 -5.32 -24.95
C MET A 432 35.59 -5.15 -23.51
N GLY A 433 36.52 -4.81 -22.61
CA GLY A 433 36.30 -4.72 -21.17
C GLY A 433 36.54 -6.03 -20.39
N GLY A 434 36.75 -7.15 -21.08
CA GLY A 434 36.94 -8.47 -20.48
C GLY A 434 38.37 -8.80 -20.05
N GLU A 435 39.25 -7.82 -19.91
CA GLU A 435 40.65 -8.07 -19.53
C GLU A 435 40.76 -8.63 -18.12
N CYS A 436 41.56 -9.68 -17.95
CA CYS A 436 41.82 -10.33 -16.68
C CYS A 436 43.25 -10.90 -16.62
N SER A 437 43.67 -11.32 -15.44
CA SER A 437 44.95 -12.02 -15.30
C SER A 437 44.91 -13.41 -15.93
N PHE A 438 46.07 -13.94 -16.33
CA PHE A 438 46.19 -15.28 -16.90
C PHE A 438 45.59 -16.38 -15.99
N SER A 439 45.83 -16.30 -14.67
CA SER A 439 45.25 -17.24 -13.70
C SER A 439 43.72 -17.14 -13.66
N GLN A 440 43.14 -15.93 -13.66
CA GLN A 440 41.69 -15.75 -13.71
C GLN A 440 41.09 -16.30 -15.01
N LEU A 441 41.71 -16.06 -16.16
CA LEU A 441 41.25 -16.61 -17.43
C LEU A 441 41.20 -18.15 -17.39
N ARG A 442 42.28 -18.76 -16.88
CA ARG A 442 42.46 -20.21 -16.79
C ARG A 442 41.48 -20.88 -15.82
N GLU A 443 41.16 -20.22 -14.71
CA GLU A 443 40.37 -20.76 -13.62
C GLU A 443 38.87 -20.40 -13.74
N ASN A 444 38.57 -19.12 -13.88
CA ASN A 444 37.19 -18.60 -13.82
C ASN A 444 36.44 -18.79 -15.13
N ARG A 445 37.14 -18.77 -16.27
CA ARG A 445 36.57 -19.01 -17.61
C ARG A 445 35.32 -18.16 -17.85
N GLN A 446 35.40 -16.88 -17.49
CA GLN A 446 34.28 -15.96 -17.67
C GLN A 446 34.07 -15.73 -19.17
N ASN A 447 32.82 -15.80 -19.65
CA ASN A 447 32.53 -15.58 -21.06
C ASN A 447 33.02 -14.19 -21.53
N PHE A 448 33.62 -14.15 -22.72
CA PHE A 448 34.27 -12.97 -23.32
C PHE A 448 35.34 -12.31 -22.43
N SER A 449 36.14 -13.13 -21.74
CA SER A 449 37.33 -12.65 -21.00
C SER A 449 38.61 -12.91 -21.78
N TYR A 450 39.63 -12.08 -21.58
CA TYR A 450 40.93 -12.28 -22.19
C TYR A 450 42.07 -11.86 -21.26
N CYS A 451 43.28 -12.34 -21.54
CA CYS A 451 44.50 -11.83 -20.92
C CYS A 451 45.54 -11.51 -21.99
N LEU A 452 46.46 -10.59 -21.65
CA LEU A 452 47.61 -10.24 -22.46
C LEU A 452 48.85 -10.91 -21.89
N LEU A 453 49.58 -11.63 -22.74
CA LEU A 453 50.92 -12.17 -22.46
C LEU A 453 51.88 -11.67 -23.55
N GLY A 454 52.59 -10.59 -23.23
CA GLY A 454 53.50 -9.93 -24.17
C GLY A 454 52.73 -9.43 -25.40
N HIS A 455 53.07 -9.94 -26.58
CA HIS A 455 52.39 -9.62 -27.84
C HIS A 455 51.24 -10.59 -28.19
N THR A 456 50.85 -11.47 -27.26
CA THR A 456 49.81 -12.49 -27.47
C THR A 456 48.59 -12.16 -26.62
N CYS A 457 47.39 -12.16 -27.22
CA CYS A 457 46.14 -12.12 -26.47
C CYS A 457 45.53 -13.53 -26.45
N ILE A 458 45.09 -13.96 -25.27
CA ILE A 458 44.40 -15.24 -25.09
C ILE A 458 42.99 -14.90 -24.62
N GLY A 459 41.98 -15.23 -25.42
CA GLY A 459 40.57 -14.99 -25.13
C GLY A 459 39.81 -16.30 -24.90
N PHE A 460 38.89 -16.29 -23.94
CA PHE A 460 37.92 -17.34 -23.68
C PHE A 460 36.50 -16.82 -23.93
N TYR A 461 35.70 -17.59 -24.65
CA TYR A 461 34.26 -17.32 -24.81
C TYR A 461 33.48 -18.63 -24.98
N GLU A 462 32.19 -18.57 -24.71
CA GLU A 462 31.28 -19.70 -24.87
C GLU A 462 30.39 -19.48 -26.11
N LYS A 463 30.13 -20.57 -26.84
CA LYS A 463 29.14 -20.57 -27.91
C LYS A 463 28.01 -21.52 -27.55
N GLU A 464 26.79 -21.05 -27.77
CA GLU A 464 25.58 -21.87 -27.65
C GLU A 464 25.38 -22.68 -28.94
N SER A 465 25.29 -24.00 -28.79
CA SER A 465 24.79 -24.90 -29.83
C SER A 465 23.85 -25.88 -29.15
N TYR A 466 22.55 -25.71 -29.34
CA TYR A 466 21.55 -26.58 -28.73
C TYR A 466 21.92 -28.07 -28.92
N PRO A 467 21.96 -28.90 -27.85
CA PRO A 467 21.51 -28.66 -26.47
C PRO A 467 22.60 -28.22 -25.46
N SER A 468 23.83 -27.88 -25.88
CA SER A 468 24.96 -27.61 -24.97
C SER A 468 25.70 -26.29 -25.22
N LYS A 469 26.36 -25.79 -24.17
CA LYS A 469 27.36 -24.73 -24.27
C LYS A 469 28.73 -25.36 -24.33
N TYR A 470 29.60 -24.85 -25.19
CA TYR A 470 31.00 -25.25 -25.22
C TYR A 470 31.90 -24.01 -25.23
N GLY A 471 33.01 -24.11 -24.50
CA GLY A 471 34.02 -23.06 -24.45
C GLY A 471 34.90 -23.10 -25.69
N LEU A 472 35.31 -21.94 -26.15
CA LEU A 472 36.30 -21.73 -27.20
C LEU A 472 37.46 -20.90 -26.65
N LEU A 473 38.66 -21.27 -27.07
CA LEU A 473 39.87 -20.52 -26.84
C LEU A 473 40.29 -19.87 -28.16
N ILE A 474 40.40 -18.55 -28.17
CA ILE A 474 40.94 -17.77 -29.27
C ILE A 474 42.29 -17.21 -28.84
N VAL A 475 43.30 -17.36 -29.69
CA VAL A 475 44.62 -16.78 -29.47
C VAL A 475 44.95 -15.90 -30.65
N THR A 476 45.33 -14.67 -30.36
CA THR A 476 45.80 -13.70 -31.35
C THR A 476 47.21 -13.26 -30.99
N ARG A 477 48.02 -12.91 -31.98
CA ARG A 477 49.38 -12.43 -31.73
C ARG A 477 49.76 -11.35 -32.73
N ARG A 478 50.40 -10.29 -32.24
CA ARG A 478 51.08 -9.32 -33.09
C ARG A 478 52.46 -9.85 -33.45
N THR A 479 52.68 -10.17 -34.72
CA THR A 479 54.00 -10.56 -35.22
C THR A 479 54.79 -9.30 -35.60
N PRO A 480 56.14 -9.33 -35.56
CA PRO A 480 56.96 -8.17 -35.96
C PRO A 480 56.70 -7.68 -37.38
N MET A 481 56.18 -8.54 -38.25
CA MET A 481 55.89 -8.24 -39.66
C MET A 481 54.44 -7.77 -39.89
N SER A 482 53.58 -7.78 -38.87
CA SER A 482 52.16 -7.45 -38.99
C SER A 482 51.80 -6.21 -38.19
N ILE A 483 51.21 -5.22 -38.86
CA ILE A 483 50.71 -4.01 -38.22
C ILE A 483 49.57 -4.36 -37.24
N ARG A 484 48.73 -5.35 -37.57
CA ARG A 484 47.61 -5.79 -36.72
C ARG A 484 47.83 -7.21 -36.15
N PRO A 485 47.35 -7.53 -34.95
CA PRO A 485 47.37 -8.90 -34.44
C PRO A 485 46.62 -9.85 -35.37
N GLN A 486 47.14 -11.07 -35.53
CA GLN A 486 46.52 -12.12 -36.34
C GLN A 486 46.00 -13.23 -35.44
N VAL A 487 44.90 -13.87 -35.83
CA VAL A 487 44.36 -15.06 -35.14
C VAL A 487 45.30 -16.23 -35.40
N ILE A 488 45.93 -16.74 -34.34
CA ILE A 488 46.75 -17.96 -34.38
C ILE A 488 45.85 -19.19 -34.43
N PHE A 489 44.86 -19.26 -33.55
CA PHE A 489 43.79 -20.25 -33.62
C PHE A 489 42.53 -19.78 -32.89
N ASN A 490 41.39 -20.40 -33.21
CA ASN A 490 40.12 -20.28 -32.49
C ASN A 490 39.47 -21.68 -32.46
N ARG A 491 39.54 -22.36 -31.30
CA ARG A 491 39.21 -23.79 -31.20
C ARG A 491 38.34 -24.09 -29.98
N ALA A 492 37.44 -25.06 -30.12
CA ALA A 492 36.63 -25.57 -29.03
C ALA A 492 37.52 -26.31 -28.00
N ILE A 493 37.19 -26.13 -26.73
CA ILE A 493 37.91 -26.73 -25.61
C ILE A 493 37.30 -28.11 -25.33
N GLY A 494 38.10 -29.17 -25.49
CA GLY A 494 37.65 -30.54 -25.29
C GLY A 494 37.47 -30.90 -23.81
N THR A 495 38.51 -30.73 -22.99
CA THR A 495 38.49 -31.09 -21.56
C THR A 495 39.29 -30.11 -20.71
N TYR A 496 38.73 -29.75 -19.54
CA TYR A 496 39.35 -28.84 -18.56
C TYR A 496 40.22 -29.60 -17.54
N HIS A 497 41.30 -30.21 -18.00
CA HIS A 497 42.31 -30.83 -17.13
C HIS A 497 43.32 -29.78 -16.59
N LYS A 498 44.18 -30.16 -15.64
CA LYS A 498 45.11 -29.22 -14.95
C LYS A 498 45.95 -28.36 -15.91
N THR A 499 46.27 -28.84 -17.11
CA THR A 499 47.09 -28.11 -18.10
C THR A 499 46.33 -27.79 -19.39
N TRP A 500 45.00 -27.67 -19.34
CA TRP A 500 44.16 -27.58 -20.53
C TRP A 500 44.52 -26.41 -21.44
N LEU A 501 44.73 -25.22 -20.86
CA LEU A 501 44.98 -23.99 -21.60
C LEU A 501 46.37 -24.05 -22.24
N GLU A 502 47.38 -24.46 -21.47
CA GLU A 502 48.75 -24.55 -21.98
C GLU A 502 48.89 -25.64 -23.04
N LYS A 503 48.21 -26.77 -22.85
CA LYS A 503 48.17 -27.84 -23.85
C LYS A 503 47.50 -27.36 -25.14
N MET A 504 46.40 -26.62 -25.06
CA MET A 504 45.76 -26.06 -26.26
C MET A 504 46.67 -25.09 -27.00
N ILE A 505 47.40 -24.24 -26.30
CA ILE A 505 48.41 -23.38 -26.93
C ILE A 505 49.47 -24.26 -27.61
N ALA A 506 50.02 -25.26 -26.91
CA ALA A 506 51.06 -26.11 -27.47
C ALA A 506 50.60 -26.95 -28.69
N ASP A 507 49.35 -27.41 -28.69
CA ASP A 507 48.80 -28.24 -29.76
C ASP A 507 48.45 -27.43 -31.01
N TYR A 508 48.08 -26.15 -30.87
CA TYR A 508 47.51 -25.33 -31.96
C TYR A 508 48.32 -24.09 -32.34
N ASP A 509 49.30 -23.66 -31.55
CA ASP A 509 50.26 -22.64 -31.93
C ASP A 509 51.52 -23.31 -32.49
N SER A 510 51.69 -23.27 -33.81
CA SER A 510 52.83 -23.89 -34.50
C SER A 510 54.19 -23.29 -34.12
N SER A 511 54.20 -22.09 -33.53
CA SER A 511 55.43 -21.44 -33.05
C SER A 511 55.75 -21.76 -31.59
N PHE A 512 54.85 -22.44 -30.87
CA PHE A 512 55.07 -22.81 -29.49
C PHE A 512 56.10 -23.95 -29.38
N VAL A 513 57.17 -23.71 -28.61
CA VAL A 513 58.17 -24.71 -28.30
C VAL A 513 58.11 -25.01 -26.80
N LYS A 514 57.85 -26.27 -26.45
CA LYS A 514 57.80 -26.70 -25.05
C LYS A 514 59.18 -26.49 -24.38
N PRO A 515 59.26 -25.77 -23.25
CA PRO A 515 60.54 -25.43 -22.64
C PRO A 515 61.20 -26.64 -21.96
N THR A 516 62.52 -26.71 -22.07
CA THR A 516 63.36 -27.68 -21.35
C THR A 516 63.97 -27.01 -20.12
N VAL A 517 63.50 -27.40 -18.93
CA VAL A 517 63.98 -26.88 -17.65
C VAL A 517 65.02 -27.83 -17.06
N GLY A 518 66.19 -27.29 -16.66
CA GLY A 518 67.27 -28.03 -16.02
C GLY A 518 66.83 -28.70 -14.70
N LYS A 519 67.50 -29.79 -14.31
CA LYS A 519 67.14 -30.59 -13.12
C LYS A 519 67.01 -29.73 -11.85
N ASP A 520 67.93 -28.78 -11.67
CA ASP A 520 68.00 -27.93 -10.47
C ASP A 520 66.84 -26.92 -10.36
N LEU A 521 66.19 -26.59 -11.48
CA LEU A 521 65.06 -25.65 -11.52
C LEU A 521 63.71 -26.37 -11.60
N LYS A 522 63.73 -27.70 -11.77
CA LYS A 522 62.53 -28.52 -11.98
C LYS A 522 61.55 -28.43 -10.80
N GLU A 523 62.08 -28.33 -9.59
CA GLU A 523 61.28 -28.21 -8.37
C GLU A 523 60.47 -26.90 -8.29
N TYR A 524 60.89 -25.85 -8.99
CA TYR A 524 60.19 -24.55 -9.05
C TYR A 524 59.25 -24.45 -10.28
N GLN A 525 59.17 -25.49 -11.10
CA GLN A 525 58.32 -25.54 -12.29
C GLN A 525 56.89 -25.97 -11.91
N THR A 526 55.93 -25.05 -12.02
CA THR A 526 54.51 -25.32 -11.68
C THR A 526 53.76 -26.10 -12.75
N ASN A 527 54.16 -25.94 -14.01
CA ASN A 527 53.54 -26.59 -15.16
C ASN A 527 54.64 -26.95 -16.18
N SER A 528 54.55 -28.14 -16.77
CA SER A 528 55.54 -28.62 -17.74
C SER A 528 55.67 -27.77 -19.01
N TYR A 529 54.70 -26.89 -19.27
CA TYR A 529 54.71 -25.94 -20.39
C TYR A 529 55.35 -24.60 -20.05
N TYR A 530 55.75 -24.38 -18.79
CA TYR A 530 56.38 -23.13 -18.37
C TYR A 530 57.89 -23.28 -18.29
N ASN A 531 58.62 -22.25 -18.72
CA ASN A 531 60.03 -22.12 -18.40
C ASN A 531 60.18 -21.56 -16.98
N VAL A 532 61.35 -21.71 -16.37
CA VAL A 532 61.65 -21.18 -15.03
C VAL A 532 62.87 -20.30 -15.12
N LYS A 533 62.75 -19.06 -14.67
CA LYS A 533 63.86 -18.10 -14.62
C LYS A 533 64.00 -17.53 -13.21
N TYR A 534 65.22 -17.53 -12.70
CA TYR A 534 65.53 -16.79 -11.47
C TYR A 534 65.20 -15.31 -11.69
N LEU A 535 64.45 -14.73 -10.76
CA LEU A 535 64.08 -13.33 -10.80
C LEU A 535 64.98 -12.53 -9.87
N GLU A 536 64.91 -12.82 -8.57
CA GLU A 536 65.63 -12.11 -7.52
C GLU A 536 65.64 -12.89 -6.19
N THR A 537 66.19 -12.30 -5.13
CA THR A 537 66.16 -12.84 -3.76
C THR A 537 65.50 -11.82 -2.84
N ILE A 538 64.43 -12.23 -2.15
CA ILE A 538 63.64 -11.39 -1.21
C ILE A 538 63.69 -12.05 0.17
N ALA A 539 64.04 -11.30 1.21
CA ALA A 539 64.15 -11.80 2.59
C ALA A 539 64.98 -13.10 2.71
N GLY A 540 66.04 -13.22 1.92
CA GLY A 540 66.91 -14.41 1.87
C GLY A 540 66.36 -15.60 1.07
N GLN A 541 65.14 -15.50 0.51
CA GLN A 541 64.53 -16.55 -0.32
C GLN A 541 64.65 -16.23 -1.81
N LYS A 542 65.11 -17.22 -2.59
CA LYS A 542 65.20 -17.10 -4.06
C LYS A 542 63.81 -17.18 -4.67
N VAL A 543 63.45 -16.20 -5.49
CA VAL A 543 62.18 -16.14 -6.22
C VAL A 543 62.41 -16.44 -7.70
N TYR A 544 61.59 -17.35 -8.23
CA TYR A 544 61.62 -17.79 -9.61
C TYR A 544 60.31 -17.42 -10.32
N ALA A 545 60.42 -16.85 -11.51
CA ALA A 545 59.30 -16.61 -12.41
C ALA A 545 59.05 -17.84 -13.28
N ASN A 546 57.82 -18.32 -13.32
CA ASN A 546 57.35 -19.29 -14.29
C ASN A 546 56.84 -18.54 -15.53
N LEU A 547 57.43 -18.83 -16.68
CA LEU A 547 57.22 -18.11 -17.93
C LEU A 547 56.43 -18.96 -18.93
N LEU A 548 55.34 -18.43 -19.48
CA LEU A 548 54.64 -19.01 -20.63
C LEU A 548 54.82 -18.08 -21.84
N MET A 549 55.27 -18.63 -22.97
CA MET A 549 55.59 -17.84 -24.18
C MET A 549 56.58 -16.69 -23.92
N GLY A 550 57.49 -16.87 -22.96
CA GLY A 550 58.49 -15.88 -22.56
C GLY A 550 58.02 -14.91 -21.47
N GLU A 551 56.74 -14.94 -21.08
CA GLU A 551 56.14 -13.95 -20.17
C GLU A 551 55.81 -14.55 -18.80
N PRO A 552 56.04 -13.85 -17.68
CA PRO A 552 55.70 -14.34 -16.34
C PRO A 552 54.20 -14.56 -16.15
N VAL A 553 53.82 -15.78 -15.74
CA VAL A 553 52.43 -16.15 -15.43
C VAL A 553 52.20 -16.48 -13.96
N CYS A 554 53.26 -16.86 -13.23
CA CYS A 554 53.24 -16.99 -11.79
C CYS A 554 54.66 -16.98 -11.21
N TYR A 555 54.76 -16.83 -9.90
CA TYR A 555 56.01 -16.71 -9.15
C TYR A 555 56.07 -17.80 -8.08
N VAL A 556 57.28 -18.32 -7.84
CA VAL A 556 57.53 -19.42 -6.91
C VAL A 556 58.74 -19.11 -6.05
N ALA A 557 58.62 -19.36 -4.75
CA ALA A 557 59.73 -19.27 -3.81
C ALA A 557 59.69 -20.45 -2.84
N ARG A 558 60.85 -20.87 -2.34
CA ARG A 558 60.94 -21.85 -1.24
C ARG A 558 61.01 -21.09 0.09
N THR A 559 60.21 -21.49 1.06
CA THR A 559 60.20 -20.99 2.43
C THR A 559 60.44 -22.16 3.39
N SER A 560 60.51 -21.90 4.70
CA SER A 560 60.58 -22.94 5.74
C SER A 560 59.43 -23.94 5.66
N ASP A 561 58.26 -23.49 5.21
CA ASP A 561 57.02 -24.27 5.16
C ASP A 561 56.80 -24.99 3.81
N GLY A 562 57.76 -24.88 2.89
CA GLY A 562 57.71 -25.52 1.57
C GLY A 562 57.70 -24.53 0.39
N LEU A 563 57.07 -24.91 -0.72
CA LEU A 563 56.99 -24.06 -1.91
C LEU A 563 55.74 -23.15 -1.86
N THR A 564 55.97 -21.84 -1.99
CA THR A 564 54.94 -20.83 -2.04
C THR A 564 54.73 -20.35 -3.48
N TYR A 565 53.47 -20.21 -3.89
CA TYR A 565 53.05 -19.84 -5.25
C TYR A 565 52.17 -18.60 -5.23
N ARG A 566 52.42 -17.64 -6.12
CA ARG A 566 51.59 -16.44 -6.30
C ARG A 566 51.42 -16.07 -7.77
N SER A 567 50.26 -15.54 -8.12
CA SER A 567 49.94 -15.14 -9.49
C SER A 567 50.56 -13.81 -9.93
N THR A 568 50.97 -12.96 -8.98
CA THR A 568 51.67 -11.70 -9.26
C THR A 568 52.92 -11.57 -8.41
N HIS A 569 53.87 -10.79 -8.90
CA HIS A 569 55.13 -10.52 -8.21
C HIS A 569 54.92 -9.81 -6.89
N GLU A 570 54.10 -8.76 -6.87
CA GLU A 570 53.73 -8.02 -5.66
C GLU A 570 53.14 -8.92 -4.56
N LYS A 571 52.26 -9.85 -4.94
CA LYS A 571 51.70 -10.84 -3.99
C LYS A 571 52.76 -11.81 -3.46
N MET A 572 53.82 -12.06 -4.22
CA MET A 572 54.96 -12.85 -3.75
C MET A 572 55.82 -12.04 -2.78
N VAL A 573 56.14 -10.79 -3.12
CA VAL A 573 56.88 -9.88 -2.23
C VAL A 573 56.19 -9.78 -0.87
N ASN A 574 54.88 -9.49 -0.86
CA ASN A 574 54.09 -9.37 0.37
C ASN A 574 53.96 -10.68 1.17
N ALA A 575 54.19 -11.83 0.53
CA ALA A 575 54.14 -13.13 1.21
C ALA A 575 55.49 -13.55 1.81
N LEU A 576 56.58 -12.87 1.43
CA LEU A 576 57.95 -13.16 1.87
C LEU A 576 58.51 -12.09 2.82
N GLN A 577 57.85 -10.93 2.89
CA GLN A 577 58.00 -9.93 3.95
C GLN A 577 57.17 -10.33 5.17
#